data_AF-A0A6I0FEV9-F1
#
_entry.id   AF-A0A6I0FEV9-F1
#
_cell.length_a   1.000
_cell.length_b   1.000
_cell.length_c   1.000
_cell.angle_alpha   90.00
_cell.angle_beta   90.00
_cell.angle_gamma   90.00
#
_symmetry.space_group_name_H-M   'P 1'
#
loop_
_entity.id
_entity.type
_entity.pdbx_description
1 polymer ?
#
loop_
_entity_poly.entity_id
_entity_poly.type
_entity_poly.pdbx_seq_one_letter_code
_entity_poly.pdbx_strand_id
1 'polypeptide(L)'
;MIMLKPKKVLFSIILIILYVSIANYSFADNYKEIKIYVDDKPLSFDTGAYKINNRVMVPFRGILEAFGAQVGWDENTKTVTAYKDGIVIKLSIGSTTAYKNTTAYKLDVPPQIINSRTFIPVRFVSEALGMDVKWDGKNQSVYIVDPSIPFSFKDISIGTTLASVEDKLGKPIRVDSSEYDFDWYIYHNRYMDYLQIGIKDRRVVALYSNNLGWKNHYNIDVNASKKNIRNILKDSLVGIIKGNTIHLLPPFEAGKEEYYLYQLNNGYVTIFFDLHNNDRVSAIQLIAKESEETVKEFNYMSSSLKLAFEKQSFDLVNASRAKMGLAPLEWCASASDAAYKHSLDMAVNSFFGHENLYNKSVSDRLKAEGINYRRAGENIAAGHQNAIYAHENLLNSEGHRKMILGEFEKLGVGVHFGGPYNVYFTQNYYAKK
;
A
#
# COMPACT_ATOMS: atom_id res chain seq x y z
N MET A 1 -44.04 -96.52 -37.03
CA MET A 1 -45.10 -96.87 -36.05
C MET A 1 -44.44 -96.98 -34.68
N ILE A 2 -44.92 -96.23 -33.67
CA ILE A 2 -44.73 -96.45 -32.21
C ILE A 2 -43.30 -96.19 -31.69
N MET A 3 -43.04 -95.02 -31.06
CA MET A 3 -43.22 -94.66 -29.63
C MET A 3 -42.02 -94.99 -28.72
N LEU A 4 -41.49 -93.90 -28.13
CA LEU A 4 -41.11 -93.70 -26.72
C LEU A 4 -39.95 -94.50 -26.05
N LYS A 5 -38.86 -93.75 -25.76
CA LYS A 5 -38.15 -93.46 -24.47
C LYS A 5 -38.15 -94.55 -23.37
N PRO A 6 -37.12 -94.69 -22.47
CA PRO A 6 -36.49 -93.57 -21.73
C PRO A 6 -35.09 -93.75 -21.06
N LYS A 7 -34.61 -92.64 -20.44
CA LYS A 7 -33.89 -92.45 -19.14
C LYS A 7 -32.44 -92.97 -18.87
N LYS A 8 -31.60 -91.95 -18.61
CA LYS A 8 -30.69 -91.69 -17.46
C LYS A 8 -29.31 -92.38 -17.38
N VAL A 9 -28.41 -91.64 -16.70
CA VAL A 9 -27.09 -91.98 -16.09
C VAL A 9 -25.89 -91.54 -16.96
N LEU A 10 -24.78 -90.94 -16.49
CA LEU A 10 -24.32 -90.21 -15.30
C LEU A 10 -22.83 -89.91 -15.61
N PHE A 11 -22.34 -88.72 -15.26
CA PHE A 11 -20.95 -88.38 -14.90
C PHE A 11 -19.75 -88.72 -15.83
N SER A 12 -19.05 -87.70 -16.33
CA SER A 12 -17.70 -87.28 -15.85
C SER A 12 -16.97 -86.40 -16.88
N ILE A 13 -16.77 -85.11 -16.58
CA ILE A 13 -15.47 -84.45 -16.25
C ILE A 13 -14.62 -84.08 -17.47
N ILE A 14 -14.47 -82.77 -17.70
CA ILE A 14 -13.28 -81.96 -18.08
C ILE A 14 -13.84 -80.52 -18.28
N LEU A 15 -13.85 -79.66 -17.25
CA LEU A 15 -12.76 -78.82 -16.73
C LEU A 15 -12.24 -77.76 -17.72
N ILE A 16 -12.99 -76.68 -17.92
CA ILE A 16 -12.44 -75.35 -18.24
C ILE A 16 -13.11 -74.35 -17.30
N ILE A 17 -12.42 -74.01 -16.22
CA ILE A 17 -12.77 -72.95 -15.28
C ILE A 17 -12.43 -71.63 -15.97
N LEU A 18 -13.44 -70.89 -16.42
CA LEU A 18 -13.29 -69.51 -16.85
C LEU A 18 -13.38 -68.62 -15.60
N TYR A 19 -12.22 -68.32 -15.01
CA TYR A 19 -12.09 -67.28 -13.99
C TYR A 19 -12.30 -65.92 -14.68
N VAL A 20 -13.54 -65.45 -14.75
CA VAL A 20 -13.81 -64.03 -15.05
C VAL A 20 -13.69 -63.28 -13.73
N SER A 21 -12.48 -62.83 -13.43
CA SER A 21 -12.26 -61.76 -12.46
C SER A 21 -12.96 -60.51 -12.99
N ILE A 22 -14.11 -60.17 -12.41
CA ILE A 22 -14.68 -58.84 -12.54
C ILE A 22 -13.73 -57.91 -11.79
N ALA A 23 -12.78 -57.33 -12.52
CA ALA A 23 -12.06 -56.17 -12.04
C ALA A 23 -13.09 -55.04 -11.93
N ASN A 24 -13.45 -54.69 -10.70
CA ASN A 24 -14.07 -53.41 -10.40
C ASN A 24 -13.04 -52.33 -10.78
N TYR A 25 -13.10 -51.84 -12.03
CA TYR A 25 -12.47 -50.57 -12.36
C TYR A 25 -13.29 -49.48 -11.65
N SER A 26 -12.86 -49.12 -10.45
CA SER A 26 -13.19 -47.81 -9.89
C SER A 26 -12.57 -46.77 -10.82
N PHE A 27 -13.38 -46.17 -11.69
CA PHE A 27 -13.04 -44.89 -12.31
C PHE A 27 -13.07 -43.83 -11.19
N ALA A 28 -11.99 -43.78 -10.41
CA ALA A 28 -11.63 -42.55 -9.73
C ALA A 28 -11.11 -41.63 -10.83
N ASP A 29 -12.02 -40.97 -11.53
CA ASP A 29 -11.65 -39.84 -12.38
C ASP A 29 -10.81 -38.90 -11.51
N ASN A 30 -9.60 -38.62 -12.00
CA ASN A 30 -8.58 -37.85 -11.33
C ASN A 30 -8.96 -36.35 -11.37
N TYR A 31 -10.13 -36.01 -10.83
CA TYR A 31 -10.58 -34.63 -10.70
C TYR A 31 -9.71 -33.96 -9.65
N LYS A 32 -8.70 -33.24 -10.13
CA LYS A 32 -7.95 -32.31 -9.29
C LYS A 32 -8.94 -31.32 -8.70
N GLU A 33 -9.01 -31.32 -7.38
CA GLU A 33 -9.76 -30.34 -6.60
C GLU A 33 -9.37 -28.91 -7.01
N ILE A 34 -10.36 -28.05 -7.17
CA ILE A 34 -10.14 -26.65 -7.53
C ILE A 34 -9.75 -25.90 -6.26
N LYS A 35 -8.54 -25.34 -6.26
CA LYS A 35 -8.03 -24.56 -5.13
C LYS A 35 -8.33 -23.08 -5.33
N ILE A 36 -8.72 -22.40 -4.27
CA ILE A 36 -8.92 -20.95 -4.29
C ILE A 36 -7.87 -20.32 -3.39
N TYR A 37 -7.25 -19.24 -3.86
CA TYR A 37 -6.29 -18.43 -3.12
C TYR A 37 -6.80 -16.99 -3.07
N VAL A 38 -6.76 -16.37 -1.90
CA VAL A 38 -7.05 -14.94 -1.69
C VAL A 38 -5.80 -14.29 -1.12
N ASP A 39 -5.22 -13.31 -1.82
CA ASP A 39 -3.94 -12.67 -1.46
C ASP A 39 -2.85 -13.71 -1.09
N ASP A 40 -2.67 -14.70 -1.98
CA ASP A 40 -1.76 -15.85 -1.84
C ASP A 40 -2.02 -16.81 -0.67
N LYS A 41 -3.07 -16.57 0.13
CA LYS A 41 -3.48 -17.49 1.20
C LYS A 41 -4.53 -18.48 0.69
N PRO A 42 -4.40 -19.79 0.95
CA PRO A 42 -5.39 -20.77 0.53
C PRO A 42 -6.72 -20.53 1.26
N LEU A 43 -7.83 -20.53 0.51
CA LEU A 43 -9.19 -20.45 1.01
C LEU A 43 -9.93 -21.76 0.75
N SER A 44 -10.34 -22.42 1.81
CA SER A 44 -11.10 -23.67 1.77
C SER A 44 -12.57 -23.45 2.13
N PHE A 45 -13.47 -24.20 1.50
CA PHE A 45 -14.89 -24.21 1.83
C PHE A 45 -15.33 -25.58 2.36
N ASP A 46 -16.43 -25.62 3.10
CA ASP A 46 -17.05 -26.87 3.59
C ASP A 46 -17.46 -27.82 2.46
N THR A 47 -17.87 -27.28 1.31
CA THR A 47 -18.33 -28.06 0.14
C THR A 47 -17.39 -28.01 -1.07
N GLY A 48 -16.22 -27.38 -0.95
CA GLY A 48 -15.28 -27.17 -2.08
C GLY A 48 -15.81 -26.24 -3.19
N ALA A 49 -15.10 -26.19 -4.32
CA ALA A 49 -15.47 -25.42 -5.51
C ALA A 49 -15.71 -26.35 -6.71
N TYR A 50 -16.65 -25.98 -7.60
CA TYR A 50 -17.03 -26.78 -8.76
C TYR A 50 -16.73 -26.06 -10.07
N LYS A 51 -16.44 -26.81 -11.14
CA LYS A 51 -16.37 -26.24 -12.49
C LYS A 51 -17.63 -26.62 -13.27
N ILE A 52 -18.47 -25.63 -13.60
CA ILE A 52 -19.71 -25.80 -14.34
C ILE A 52 -19.64 -24.95 -15.59
N ASN A 53 -19.84 -25.54 -16.78
CA ASN A 53 -19.76 -24.84 -18.08
C ASN A 53 -18.50 -23.97 -18.23
N ASN A 54 -17.35 -24.51 -17.84
CA ASN A 54 -16.07 -23.81 -17.87
C ASN A 54 -16.02 -22.51 -17.02
N ARG A 55 -16.84 -22.44 -15.96
CA ARG A 55 -16.79 -21.42 -14.91
C ARG A 55 -16.59 -22.07 -13.56
N VAL A 56 -15.73 -21.48 -12.75
CA VAL A 56 -15.52 -21.91 -11.37
C VAL A 56 -16.63 -21.31 -10.51
N MET A 57 -17.33 -22.19 -9.82
CA MET A 57 -18.45 -21.93 -8.96
C MET A 57 -18.02 -22.16 -7.51
N VAL A 58 -18.28 -21.18 -6.65
CA VAL A 58 -17.90 -21.21 -5.23
C VAL A 58 -19.13 -20.98 -4.34
N PRO A 59 -19.13 -21.46 -3.09
CA PRO A 59 -20.20 -21.18 -2.15
C PRO A 59 -20.32 -19.69 -1.88
N PHE A 60 -21.50 -19.11 -2.14
CA PHE A 60 -21.78 -17.68 -2.01
C PHE A 60 -21.37 -17.14 -0.64
N ARG A 61 -21.83 -17.79 0.43
CA ARG A 61 -21.53 -17.34 1.79
C ARG A 61 -20.02 -17.35 2.07
N GLY A 62 -19.35 -18.46 1.79
CA GLY A 62 -17.93 -18.65 2.13
C GLY A 62 -17.01 -17.64 1.45
N ILE A 63 -17.22 -17.37 0.15
CA ILE A 63 -16.37 -16.41 -0.57
C ILE A 63 -16.65 -14.95 -0.16
N LEU A 64 -17.92 -14.59 0.06
CA LEU A 64 -18.30 -13.22 0.41
C LEU A 64 -17.92 -12.87 1.86
N GLU A 65 -18.11 -13.80 2.81
CA GLU A 65 -17.65 -13.64 4.19
C GLU A 65 -16.12 -13.57 4.27
N ALA A 66 -15.39 -14.34 3.44
CA ALA A 66 -13.92 -14.24 3.34
C ALA A 66 -13.45 -12.85 2.88
N PHE A 67 -14.28 -12.13 2.10
CA PHE A 67 -14.04 -10.74 1.72
C PHE A 67 -14.57 -9.72 2.73
N GLY A 68 -15.11 -10.15 3.87
CA GLY A 68 -15.69 -9.29 4.91
C GLY A 68 -17.08 -8.76 4.59
N ALA A 69 -17.78 -9.32 3.61
CA ALA A 69 -19.14 -8.89 3.25
C ALA A 69 -20.20 -9.50 4.17
N GLN A 70 -21.24 -8.73 4.46
CA GLN A 70 -22.47 -9.24 5.07
C GLN A 70 -23.32 -9.92 4.00
N VAL A 71 -23.89 -11.09 4.31
CA VAL A 71 -24.67 -11.88 3.36
C VAL A 71 -26.11 -12.09 3.82
N GLY A 72 -27.04 -12.01 2.87
CA GLY A 72 -28.47 -12.23 3.07
C GLY A 72 -29.04 -13.22 2.06
N TRP A 73 -30.12 -13.88 2.46
CA TRP A 73 -30.90 -14.79 1.63
C TRP A 73 -32.37 -14.43 1.73
N ASP A 74 -33.03 -14.25 0.59
CA ASP A 74 -34.48 -14.10 0.47
C ASP A 74 -35.06 -15.42 -0.07
N GLU A 75 -35.87 -16.07 0.75
CA GLU A 75 -36.48 -17.36 0.44
C GLU A 75 -37.61 -17.25 -0.58
N ASN A 76 -38.36 -16.14 -0.58
CA ASN A 76 -39.50 -15.94 -1.48
C ASN A 76 -39.03 -15.69 -2.91
N THR A 77 -37.96 -14.90 -3.07
CA THR A 77 -37.43 -14.55 -4.39
C THR A 77 -36.26 -15.42 -4.81
N LYS A 78 -35.79 -16.32 -3.94
CA LYS A 78 -34.58 -17.13 -4.14
C LYS A 78 -33.39 -16.26 -4.53
N THR A 79 -33.12 -15.24 -3.73
CA THR A 79 -32.10 -14.23 -4.00
C THR A 79 -31.04 -14.22 -2.92
N VAL A 80 -29.78 -14.29 -3.32
CA VAL A 80 -28.64 -13.99 -2.44
C VAL A 80 -28.25 -12.52 -2.60
N THR A 81 -28.00 -11.86 -1.47
CA THR A 81 -27.52 -10.47 -1.43
C THR A 81 -26.22 -10.40 -0.62
N ALA A 82 -25.24 -9.67 -1.10
CA ALA A 82 -24.04 -9.31 -0.34
C ALA A 82 -23.93 -7.80 -0.22
N TYR A 83 -23.45 -7.34 0.94
CA TYR A 83 -23.16 -5.93 1.22
C TYR A 83 -21.74 -5.78 1.76
N LYS A 84 -20.95 -4.92 1.12
CA LYS A 84 -19.62 -4.53 1.57
C LYS A 84 -19.30 -3.12 1.10
N ASP A 85 -18.89 -2.22 2.00
CA ASP A 85 -18.40 -0.87 1.69
C ASP A 85 -19.29 -0.08 0.72
N GLY A 86 -20.62 -0.15 0.92
CA GLY A 86 -21.60 0.53 0.06
C GLY A 86 -21.91 -0.17 -1.26
N ILE A 87 -21.25 -1.29 -1.58
CA ILE A 87 -21.54 -2.14 -2.73
C ILE A 87 -22.59 -3.18 -2.32
N VAL A 88 -23.70 -3.23 -3.06
CA VAL A 88 -24.74 -4.26 -2.95
C VAL A 88 -24.64 -5.17 -4.16
N ILE A 89 -24.45 -6.48 -3.94
CA ILE A 89 -24.50 -7.48 -5.01
C ILE A 89 -25.76 -8.30 -4.82
N LYS A 90 -26.60 -8.42 -5.85
CA LYS A 90 -27.79 -9.29 -5.85
C LYS A 90 -27.72 -10.31 -6.97
N LEU A 91 -27.94 -11.57 -6.64
CA LEU A 91 -28.07 -12.64 -7.62
C LEU A 91 -29.27 -13.53 -7.28
N SER A 92 -30.09 -13.82 -8.29
CA SER A 92 -31.24 -14.73 -8.15
C SER A 92 -30.91 -16.11 -8.72
N ILE A 93 -31.32 -17.16 -8.02
CA ILE A 93 -31.08 -18.55 -8.46
C ILE A 93 -31.69 -18.77 -9.85
N GLY A 94 -30.92 -19.38 -10.76
CA GLY A 94 -31.34 -19.67 -12.13
C GLY A 94 -31.30 -18.47 -13.09
N SER A 95 -31.12 -17.24 -12.59
CA SER A 95 -31.02 -16.04 -13.42
C SER A 95 -29.57 -15.80 -13.87
N THR A 96 -29.39 -15.50 -15.16
CA THR A 96 -28.10 -14.99 -15.67
C THR A 96 -27.96 -13.48 -15.50
N THR A 97 -28.95 -12.80 -14.95
CA THR A 97 -28.85 -11.38 -14.61
C THR A 97 -28.48 -11.24 -13.13
N ALA A 98 -27.35 -10.60 -12.88
CA ALA A 98 -26.91 -10.16 -11.55
C ALA A 98 -26.90 -8.63 -11.48
N TYR A 99 -26.92 -8.09 -10.28
CA TYR A 99 -26.87 -6.65 -10.05
C TYR A 99 -25.70 -6.29 -9.15
N LYS A 100 -25.00 -5.22 -9.50
CA LYS A 100 -24.11 -4.47 -8.61
C LYS A 100 -24.72 -3.09 -8.43
N ASN A 101 -25.14 -2.78 -7.21
CA ASN A 101 -25.99 -1.66 -6.87
C ASN A 101 -27.27 -1.68 -7.74
N THR A 102 -27.47 -0.66 -8.58
CA THR A 102 -28.61 -0.55 -9.49
C THR A 102 -28.30 -1.04 -10.91
N THR A 103 -27.04 -1.39 -11.19
CA THR A 103 -26.58 -1.74 -12.55
C THR A 103 -26.66 -3.26 -12.77
N ALA A 104 -27.25 -3.66 -13.90
CA ALA A 104 -27.39 -5.06 -14.29
C ALA A 104 -26.16 -5.58 -15.05
N TYR A 105 -25.77 -6.82 -14.78
CA TYR A 105 -24.66 -7.54 -15.40
C TYR A 105 -25.12 -8.92 -15.85
N LYS A 106 -24.63 -9.37 -17.00
CA LYS A 106 -24.90 -10.70 -17.52
C LYS A 106 -23.84 -11.69 -17.04
N LEU A 107 -24.28 -12.80 -16.48
CA LEU A 107 -23.47 -13.93 -16.07
C LEU A 107 -23.42 -14.97 -17.19
N ASP A 108 -22.27 -15.63 -17.31
CA ASP A 108 -22.12 -16.78 -18.21
C ASP A 108 -22.84 -18.03 -17.68
N VAL A 109 -22.88 -18.17 -16.35
CA VAL A 109 -23.53 -19.28 -15.64
C VAL A 109 -24.35 -18.68 -14.50
N PRO A 110 -25.65 -19.03 -14.38
CA PRO A 110 -26.49 -18.51 -13.32
C PRO A 110 -26.08 -19.08 -11.95
N PRO A 111 -26.42 -18.41 -10.84
CA PRO A 111 -26.35 -19.00 -9.51
C PRO A 111 -27.19 -20.28 -9.42
N GLN A 112 -26.68 -21.29 -8.73
CA GLN A 112 -27.33 -22.60 -8.60
C GLN A 112 -27.31 -23.07 -7.15
N ILE A 113 -28.27 -23.91 -6.78
CA ILE A 113 -28.25 -24.61 -5.49
C ILE A 113 -27.69 -26.01 -5.72
N ILE A 114 -26.62 -26.36 -5.03
CA ILE A 114 -26.00 -27.69 -5.07
C ILE A 114 -25.81 -28.13 -3.62
N ASN A 115 -26.35 -29.30 -3.25
CA ASN A 115 -26.26 -29.85 -1.89
C ASN A 115 -26.65 -28.82 -0.80
N SER A 116 -27.76 -28.11 -0.99
CA SER A 116 -28.27 -27.09 -0.06
C SER A 116 -27.33 -25.89 0.17
N ARG A 117 -26.45 -25.61 -0.80
CA ARG A 117 -25.60 -24.41 -0.83
C ARG A 117 -25.80 -23.65 -2.13
N THR A 118 -25.83 -22.33 -2.05
CA THR A 118 -25.84 -21.46 -3.24
C THR A 118 -24.43 -21.32 -3.78
N PHE A 119 -24.25 -21.76 -5.02
CA PHE A 119 -23.03 -21.63 -5.80
C PHE A 119 -23.15 -20.54 -6.84
N ILE A 120 -22.08 -19.78 -7.01
CA ILE A 120 -22.04 -18.61 -7.87
C ILE A 120 -20.70 -18.52 -8.62
N PRO A 121 -20.65 -17.86 -9.79
CA PRO A 121 -19.39 -17.67 -10.51
C PRO A 121 -18.42 -16.81 -9.69
N VAL A 122 -17.26 -17.39 -9.34
CA VAL A 122 -16.25 -16.72 -8.49
C VAL A 122 -15.78 -15.40 -9.08
N ARG A 123 -15.63 -15.36 -10.41
CA ARG A 123 -15.14 -14.19 -11.14
C ARG A 123 -16.05 -12.98 -10.93
N PHE A 124 -17.34 -13.14 -11.20
CA PHE A 124 -18.29 -12.03 -11.13
C PHE A 124 -18.32 -11.41 -9.74
N VAL A 125 -18.44 -12.21 -8.67
CA VAL A 125 -18.54 -11.65 -7.33
C VAL A 125 -17.25 -11.00 -6.85
N SER A 126 -16.10 -11.56 -7.23
CA SER A 126 -14.81 -11.01 -6.87
C SER A 126 -14.59 -9.67 -7.59
N GLU A 127 -14.79 -9.63 -8.91
CA GLU A 127 -14.67 -8.41 -9.72
C GLU A 127 -15.73 -7.36 -9.34
N ALA A 128 -16.95 -7.79 -8.98
CA ALA A 128 -17.98 -6.89 -8.48
C ALA A 128 -17.57 -6.20 -7.17
N LEU A 129 -16.74 -6.85 -6.34
CA LEU A 129 -16.11 -6.27 -5.15
C LEU A 129 -14.78 -5.58 -5.43
N GLY A 130 -14.35 -5.49 -6.69
CA GLY A 130 -13.11 -4.82 -7.09
C GLY A 130 -11.86 -5.69 -7.00
N MET A 131 -12.00 -7.00 -6.86
CA MET A 131 -10.89 -7.96 -6.80
C MET A 131 -10.51 -8.45 -8.20
N ASP A 132 -9.23 -8.70 -8.43
CA ASP A 132 -8.72 -9.32 -9.65
C ASP A 132 -8.79 -10.84 -9.55
N VAL A 133 -9.19 -11.52 -10.64
CA VAL A 133 -9.32 -12.98 -10.68
C VAL A 133 -8.49 -13.59 -11.80
N LYS A 134 -7.54 -14.45 -11.44
CA LYS A 134 -6.73 -15.23 -12.39
C LYS A 134 -7.00 -16.72 -12.24
N TRP A 135 -7.09 -17.41 -13.37
CA TRP A 135 -7.22 -18.86 -13.43
C TRP A 135 -5.90 -19.48 -13.87
N ASP A 136 -5.38 -20.39 -13.06
CA ASP A 136 -4.25 -21.27 -13.40
C ASP A 136 -4.77 -22.65 -13.77
N GLY A 137 -4.85 -22.91 -15.07
CA GLY A 137 -5.32 -24.19 -15.59
C GLY A 137 -4.38 -25.37 -15.30
N LYS A 138 -3.08 -25.13 -15.09
CA LYS A 138 -2.10 -26.19 -14.81
C LYS A 138 -2.30 -26.74 -13.40
N ASN A 139 -2.52 -25.84 -12.45
CA ASN A 139 -2.70 -26.18 -11.03
C ASN A 139 -4.17 -26.26 -10.60
N GLN A 140 -5.12 -26.07 -11.52
CA GLN A 140 -6.57 -25.98 -11.24
C GLN A 140 -6.85 -25.01 -10.08
N SER A 141 -6.28 -23.81 -10.16
CA SER A 141 -6.31 -22.84 -9.07
C SER A 141 -6.90 -21.50 -9.52
N VAL A 142 -7.73 -20.90 -8.68
CA VAL A 142 -8.17 -19.51 -8.83
C VAL A 142 -7.38 -18.65 -7.85
N TYR A 143 -6.74 -17.60 -8.36
CA TYR A 143 -6.09 -16.58 -7.56
C TYR A 143 -6.95 -15.33 -7.58
N ILE A 144 -7.36 -14.89 -6.40
CA ILE A 144 -8.13 -13.68 -6.20
C ILE A 144 -7.24 -12.71 -5.43
N VAL A 145 -7.08 -11.51 -5.95
CA VAL A 145 -6.18 -10.51 -5.38
C VAL A 145 -6.97 -9.23 -5.14
N ASP A 146 -6.88 -8.68 -3.94
CA ASP A 146 -7.31 -7.31 -3.71
C ASP A 146 -6.27 -6.37 -4.35
N PRO A 147 -6.61 -5.62 -5.41
CA PRO A 147 -5.65 -4.76 -6.06
C PRO A 147 -5.30 -3.51 -5.21
N SER A 148 -5.98 -3.28 -4.09
CA SER A 148 -5.67 -2.16 -3.20
C SER A 148 -4.33 -2.36 -2.49
N ILE A 149 -3.69 -1.24 -2.13
CA ILE A 149 -2.48 -1.30 -1.30
C ILE A 149 -2.89 -1.81 0.09
N PRO A 150 -2.28 -2.89 0.62
CA PRO A 150 -2.73 -3.58 1.83
C PRO A 150 -2.31 -2.86 3.13
N PHE A 151 -2.33 -1.53 3.13
CA PHE A 151 -1.99 -0.66 4.26
C PHE A 151 -3.03 0.45 4.42
N SER A 152 -3.31 0.81 5.67
CA SER A 152 -4.17 1.95 6.01
C SER A 152 -3.69 2.66 7.27
N PHE A 153 -3.99 3.95 7.38
CA PHE A 153 -3.76 4.75 8.58
C PHE A 153 -5.11 5.26 9.08
N LYS A 154 -5.44 5.05 10.36
CA LYS A 154 -6.74 5.46 10.93
C LYS A 154 -7.95 5.03 10.07
N ASP A 155 -7.90 3.81 9.53
CA ASP A 155 -8.91 3.26 8.61
C ASP A 155 -9.12 4.08 7.31
N ILE A 156 -8.07 4.77 6.87
CA ILE A 156 -7.99 5.44 5.57
C ILE A 156 -6.96 4.69 4.74
N SER A 157 -7.39 4.20 3.57
CA SER A 157 -6.57 3.54 2.57
C SER A 157 -6.62 4.31 1.24
N ILE A 158 -5.72 3.95 0.32
CA ILE A 158 -5.82 4.38 -1.08
C ILE A 158 -7.21 4.03 -1.63
N GLY A 159 -7.83 4.97 -2.33
CA GLY A 159 -9.18 4.87 -2.87
C GLY A 159 -10.29 5.44 -1.97
N THR A 160 -10.01 5.66 -0.67
CA THR A 160 -10.96 6.31 0.25
C THR A 160 -11.41 7.67 -0.31
N THR A 161 -12.68 8.02 -0.19
CA THR A 161 -13.19 9.30 -0.69
C THR A 161 -12.79 10.44 0.25
N LEU A 162 -12.55 11.64 -0.31
CA LEU A 162 -12.27 12.84 0.48
C LEU A 162 -13.39 13.12 1.50
N ALA A 163 -14.65 12.87 1.13
CA ALA A 163 -15.78 13.03 2.05
C ALA A 163 -15.68 12.11 3.28
N SER A 164 -15.25 10.86 3.08
CA SER A 164 -15.03 9.91 4.20
C SER A 164 -13.80 10.31 5.04
N VAL A 165 -12.76 10.85 4.41
CA VAL A 165 -11.61 11.41 5.14
C VAL A 165 -12.05 12.59 6.01
N GLU A 166 -12.81 13.53 5.45
CA GLU A 166 -13.29 14.72 6.18
C GLU A 166 -14.28 14.36 7.29
N ASP A 167 -15.12 13.34 7.11
CA ASP A 167 -16.01 12.81 8.15
C ASP A 167 -15.22 12.24 9.34
N LYS A 168 -14.12 11.52 9.06
CA LYS A 168 -13.30 10.87 10.08
C LYS A 168 -12.33 11.83 10.78
N LEU A 169 -11.69 12.72 10.03
CA LEU A 169 -10.56 13.54 10.50
C LEU A 169 -10.89 15.03 10.61
N GLY A 170 -12.02 15.48 10.08
CA GLY A 170 -12.29 16.89 9.86
C GLY A 170 -11.53 17.45 8.66
N LYS A 171 -11.48 18.78 8.58
CA LYS A 171 -10.74 19.49 7.52
C LYS A 171 -9.23 19.41 7.74
N PRO A 172 -8.41 19.38 6.67
CA PRO A 172 -6.96 19.45 6.82
C PRO A 172 -6.53 20.78 7.43
N ILE A 173 -5.40 20.78 8.13
CA ILE A 173 -4.77 22.00 8.64
C ILE A 173 -4.21 22.82 7.48
N ARG A 174 -3.69 22.13 6.46
CA ARG A 174 -3.09 22.73 5.27
C ARG A 174 -3.24 21.81 4.08
N VAL A 175 -3.33 22.39 2.88
CA VAL A 175 -3.22 21.69 1.61
C VAL A 175 -1.96 22.20 0.92
N ASP A 176 -1.06 21.29 0.60
CA ASP A 176 0.25 21.56 0.05
C ASP A 176 0.36 20.97 -1.36
N SER A 177 0.83 21.77 -2.31
CA SER A 177 1.18 21.25 -3.64
C SER A 177 2.23 20.13 -3.51
N SER A 178 2.15 19.13 -4.38
CA SER A 178 3.16 18.08 -4.47
C SER A 178 3.82 18.05 -5.85
N GLU A 179 4.92 17.29 -5.93
CA GLU A 179 5.62 16.92 -7.15
C GLU A 179 4.88 15.85 -7.98
N TYR A 180 3.81 15.30 -7.41
CA TYR A 180 2.92 14.33 -8.04
C TYR A 180 1.71 15.03 -8.69
N ASP A 181 0.83 14.25 -9.29
CA ASP A 181 -0.43 14.70 -9.87
C ASP A 181 -1.57 14.91 -8.83
N PHE A 182 -1.22 15.16 -7.57
CA PHE A 182 -2.14 15.35 -6.45
C PHE A 182 -1.62 16.41 -5.47
N ASP A 183 -2.48 16.85 -4.55
CA ASP A 183 -2.07 17.72 -3.43
C ASP A 183 -2.04 16.95 -2.11
N TRP A 184 -1.10 17.29 -1.22
CA TRP A 184 -1.00 16.75 0.13
C TRP A 184 -1.92 17.49 1.10
N TYR A 185 -2.84 16.77 1.73
CA TYR A 185 -3.70 17.25 2.80
C TYR A 185 -3.04 16.89 4.13
N ILE A 186 -2.68 17.89 4.92
CA ILE A 186 -1.87 17.75 6.13
C ILE A 186 -2.76 17.71 7.36
N TYR A 187 -2.61 16.67 8.18
CA TYR A 187 -3.36 16.45 9.41
C TYR A 187 -2.40 16.17 10.57
N HIS A 188 -2.61 16.85 11.69
CA HIS A 188 -2.00 16.50 12.97
C HIS A 188 -2.64 17.26 14.13
N ASN A 189 -2.54 16.74 15.34
CA ASN A 189 -2.78 17.42 16.60
C ASN A 189 -1.45 17.50 17.36
N ARG A 190 -0.86 18.70 17.38
CA ARG A 190 0.48 18.94 17.95
C ARG A 190 1.53 17.93 17.45
N TYR A 191 1.45 17.55 16.17
CA TYR A 191 2.38 16.65 15.48
C TYR A 191 2.43 15.20 15.99
N MET A 192 1.68 14.82 17.02
CA MET A 192 1.73 13.47 17.59
C MET A 192 1.15 12.41 16.66
N ASP A 193 0.14 12.75 15.86
CA ASP A 193 -0.58 11.89 14.92
C ASP A 193 -0.45 12.38 13.48
N TYR A 194 0.76 12.85 13.14
CA TYR A 194 1.07 13.43 11.85
C TYR A 194 0.76 12.49 10.69
N LEU A 195 -0.06 12.96 9.74
CA LEU A 195 -0.52 12.22 8.58
C LEU A 195 -0.61 13.18 7.38
N GLN A 196 -0.03 12.78 6.26
CA GLN A 196 -0.20 13.44 4.98
C GLN A 196 -1.06 12.54 4.09
N ILE A 197 -2.12 13.10 3.48
CA ILE A 197 -3.03 12.37 2.61
C ILE A 197 -3.03 13.03 1.22
N GLY A 198 -2.53 12.34 0.20
CA GLY A 198 -2.56 12.82 -1.17
C GLY A 198 -3.95 12.62 -1.77
N ILE A 199 -4.56 13.69 -2.27
CA ILE A 199 -5.91 13.68 -2.82
C ILE A 199 -5.88 14.06 -4.30
N LYS A 200 -6.45 13.19 -5.14
CA LYS A 200 -6.71 13.43 -6.57
C LYS A 200 -8.14 13.03 -6.88
N ASP A 201 -8.86 13.86 -7.65
CA ASP A 201 -10.24 13.59 -8.06
C ASP A 201 -11.15 13.18 -6.88
N ARG A 202 -10.97 13.86 -5.74
CA ARG A 202 -11.67 13.61 -4.47
C ARG A 202 -11.47 12.20 -3.89
N ARG A 203 -10.36 11.54 -4.21
CA ARG A 203 -9.96 10.23 -3.66
C ARG A 203 -8.53 10.26 -3.14
N VAL A 204 -8.29 9.44 -2.13
CA VAL A 204 -6.95 9.21 -1.58
C VAL A 204 -6.12 8.44 -2.60
N VAL A 205 -5.00 9.02 -3.02
CA VAL A 205 -4.01 8.41 -3.92
C VAL A 205 -2.62 8.32 -3.28
N ALA A 206 -2.41 8.94 -2.13
CA ALA A 206 -1.20 8.76 -1.36
C ALA A 206 -1.41 8.93 0.15
N LEU A 207 -0.55 8.31 0.95
CA LEU A 207 -0.54 8.41 2.41
C LEU A 207 0.91 8.44 2.90
N TYR A 208 1.24 9.28 3.87
CA TYR A 208 2.50 9.20 4.62
C TYR A 208 2.25 9.44 6.10
N SER A 209 2.88 8.63 6.95
CA SER A 209 2.94 8.91 8.39
C SER A 209 4.21 8.36 9.02
N ASN A 210 4.75 9.11 9.97
CA ASN A 210 5.79 8.66 10.90
C ASN A 210 5.23 8.23 12.26
N ASN A 211 3.91 8.32 12.45
CA ASN A 211 3.20 7.69 13.56
C ASN A 211 2.71 6.31 13.10
N LEU A 212 3.07 5.30 13.89
CA LEU A 212 3.07 3.92 13.43
C LEU A 212 1.72 3.21 13.65
N GLY A 213 0.62 3.93 13.87
CA GLY A 213 -0.73 3.37 14.06
C GLY A 213 -1.39 2.79 12.80
N TRP A 214 -0.63 2.17 11.90
CA TRP A 214 -1.14 1.57 10.68
C TRP A 214 -1.76 0.18 10.91
N LYS A 215 -2.65 -0.21 9.99
CA LYS A 215 -3.13 -1.59 9.85
C LYS A 215 -2.70 -2.11 8.49
N ASN A 216 -2.33 -3.39 8.41
CA ASN A 216 -1.95 -4.04 7.16
C ASN A 216 -2.31 -5.53 7.13
N HIS A 217 -2.46 -6.10 5.92
CA HIS A 217 -2.88 -7.50 5.73
C HIS A 217 -1.78 -8.53 6.07
N TYR A 218 -0.54 -8.06 6.26
CA TYR A 218 0.63 -8.89 6.55
C TYR A 218 0.95 -9.00 8.04
N ASN A 219 0.19 -8.33 8.91
CA ASN A 219 0.46 -8.22 10.36
C ASN A 219 1.87 -7.69 10.66
N ILE A 220 2.39 -6.77 9.83
CA ILE A 220 3.66 -6.08 10.09
C ILE A 220 3.47 -5.18 11.32
N ASP A 221 4.21 -5.50 12.39
CA ASP A 221 4.22 -4.75 13.63
C ASP A 221 4.81 -3.35 13.44
N VAL A 222 4.31 -2.42 14.24
CA VAL A 222 4.71 -1.01 14.25
C VAL A 222 6.20 -0.84 14.60
N ASN A 223 6.77 -1.76 15.38
CA ASN A 223 8.18 -1.78 15.76
C ASN A 223 9.00 -2.80 14.96
N ALA A 224 8.48 -3.29 13.82
CA ALA A 224 9.20 -4.25 12.98
C ALA A 224 10.59 -3.72 12.63
N SER A 225 11.60 -4.58 12.69
CA SER A 225 12.94 -4.26 12.18
C SER A 225 12.99 -4.45 10.67
N LYS A 226 13.98 -3.84 10.03
CA LYS A 226 14.37 -4.07 8.63
C LYS A 226 14.48 -5.57 8.30
N LYS A 227 15.07 -6.37 9.19
CA LYS A 227 15.13 -7.84 9.05
C LYS A 227 13.75 -8.50 9.06
N ASN A 228 12.84 -8.06 9.94
CA ASN A 228 11.48 -8.57 9.96
C ASN A 228 10.74 -8.26 8.66
N ILE A 229 10.87 -7.02 8.17
CA ILE A 229 10.25 -6.59 6.90
C ILE A 229 10.74 -7.47 5.74
N ARG A 230 12.06 -7.67 5.60
CA ARG A 230 12.62 -8.53 4.55
C ARG A 230 12.14 -9.99 4.64
N ASN A 231 11.93 -10.51 5.85
CA ASN A 231 11.39 -11.87 6.01
C ASN A 231 9.94 -12.00 5.52
N ILE A 232 9.12 -10.97 5.78
CA ILE A 232 7.69 -10.92 5.46
C ILE A 232 7.47 -10.60 3.97
N LEU A 233 8.02 -9.47 3.50
CA LEU A 233 7.77 -8.92 2.17
C LEU A 233 8.82 -9.30 1.13
N LYS A 234 9.88 -10.03 1.51
CA LYS A 234 11.01 -10.40 0.65
C LYS A 234 11.80 -9.19 0.18
N ASP A 235 12.37 -9.27 -1.02
CA ASP A 235 13.32 -8.30 -1.54
C ASP A 235 12.62 -7.01 -1.99
N SER A 236 13.22 -5.89 -1.59
CA SER A 236 12.82 -4.55 -2.02
C SER A 236 13.17 -4.33 -3.50
N LEU A 237 12.42 -3.46 -4.16
CA LEU A 237 12.80 -2.88 -5.42
C LEU A 237 14.11 -2.09 -5.26
N VAL A 238 14.92 -2.08 -6.33
CA VAL A 238 16.16 -1.30 -6.48
C VAL A 238 15.99 -0.09 -7.41
N GLY A 239 14.81 0.06 -7.98
CA GLY A 239 14.45 1.11 -8.92
C GLY A 239 12.99 1.02 -9.36
N ILE A 240 12.49 2.12 -9.91
CA ILE A 240 11.16 2.22 -10.52
C ILE A 240 11.35 2.60 -11.99
N ILE A 241 10.59 1.96 -12.89
CA ILE A 241 10.53 2.38 -14.29
C ILE A 241 9.42 3.43 -14.42
N LYS A 242 9.75 4.62 -14.90
CA LYS A 242 8.79 5.70 -15.18
C LYS A 242 8.89 6.08 -16.66
N GLY A 243 7.87 5.72 -17.43
CA GLY A 243 7.93 5.82 -18.90
C GLY A 243 9.08 4.98 -19.47
N ASN A 244 10.04 5.64 -20.11
CA ASN A 244 11.23 4.99 -20.67
C ASN A 244 12.49 5.16 -19.80
N THR A 245 12.35 5.75 -18.61
CA THR A 245 13.47 6.04 -17.70
C THR A 245 13.47 5.09 -16.51
N ILE A 246 14.63 4.58 -16.14
CA ILE A 246 14.82 3.80 -14.91
C ILE A 246 15.30 4.75 -13.81
N HIS A 247 14.48 4.95 -12.79
CA HIS A 247 14.82 5.70 -11.59
C HIS A 247 15.37 4.74 -10.55
N LEU A 248 16.68 4.75 -10.38
CA LEU A 248 17.37 3.90 -9.43
C LEU A 248 17.28 4.47 -8.01
N LEU A 249 17.17 3.58 -7.00
CA LEU A 249 17.06 3.95 -5.60
C LEU A 249 18.41 3.74 -4.89
N PRO A 250 19.20 4.79 -4.64
CA PRO A 250 20.43 4.68 -3.87
C PRO A 250 20.14 4.53 -2.36
N PRO A 251 21.07 3.95 -1.57
CA PRO A 251 22.32 3.31 -2.00
C PRO A 251 22.11 1.82 -2.41
N PHE A 252 22.90 1.35 -3.38
CA PHE A 252 22.90 -0.06 -3.83
C PHE A 252 23.72 -0.99 -2.94
N GLU A 253 24.39 -0.45 -1.93
CA GLU A 253 25.19 -1.22 -1.00
C GLU A 253 24.29 -1.95 0.00
N ALA A 254 24.31 -3.28 -0.05
CA ALA A 254 23.54 -4.11 0.85
C ALA A 254 23.82 -3.75 2.31
N GLY A 255 22.75 -3.54 3.08
CA GLY A 255 22.83 -3.19 4.50
C GLY A 255 22.79 -1.69 4.79
N LYS A 256 23.04 -0.82 3.81
CA LYS A 256 23.00 0.65 3.98
C LYS A 256 21.67 1.28 3.58
N GLU A 257 20.65 0.49 3.26
CA GLU A 257 19.38 1.01 2.76
C GLU A 257 18.63 1.77 3.86
N GLU A 258 18.31 3.04 3.66
CA GLU A 258 17.55 3.83 4.66
C GLU A 258 16.04 3.55 4.60
N TYR A 259 15.59 2.94 3.51
CA TYR A 259 14.21 2.53 3.29
C TYR A 259 14.15 1.31 2.37
N TYR A 260 13.02 0.62 2.37
CA TYR A 260 12.65 -0.37 1.35
C TYR A 260 11.45 0.12 0.55
N LEU A 261 11.48 -0.12 -0.75
CA LEU A 261 10.38 0.16 -1.65
C LEU A 261 9.81 -1.16 -2.17
N TYR A 262 8.50 -1.33 -2.07
CA TYR A 262 7.78 -2.46 -2.65
C TYR A 262 6.71 -1.97 -3.60
N GLN A 263 6.54 -2.63 -4.75
CA GLN A 263 5.30 -2.50 -5.51
C GLN A 263 4.35 -3.59 -5.02
N LEU A 264 3.34 -3.19 -4.24
CA LEU A 264 2.32 -4.07 -3.70
C LEU A 264 0.99 -3.72 -4.38
N ASN A 265 0.48 -4.66 -5.16
CA ASN A 265 -0.75 -4.48 -5.93
C ASN A 265 -0.67 -3.23 -6.82
N ASN A 266 -1.67 -2.32 -6.76
CA ASN A 266 -1.72 -1.10 -7.57
C ASN A 266 -1.04 0.12 -6.91
N GLY A 267 0.01 -0.09 -6.11
CA GLY A 267 0.83 1.02 -5.67
C GLY A 267 2.18 0.65 -5.07
N TYR A 268 2.87 1.70 -4.66
CA TYR A 268 4.20 1.66 -4.09
C TYR A 268 4.14 1.91 -2.60
N VAL A 269 4.87 1.09 -1.84
CA VAL A 269 4.98 1.17 -0.38
C VAL A 269 6.44 1.38 -0.03
N THR A 270 6.75 2.57 0.46
CA THR A 270 8.07 2.92 1.01
C THR A 270 8.05 2.77 2.52
N ILE A 271 8.92 1.92 3.05
CA ILE A 271 9.09 1.68 4.49
C ILE A 271 10.44 2.26 4.90
N PHE A 272 10.42 3.35 5.67
CA PHE A 272 11.63 4.01 6.16
C PHE A 272 12.10 3.38 7.46
N PHE A 273 13.41 3.38 7.70
CA PHE A 273 14.01 2.80 8.90
C PHE A 273 14.82 3.85 9.68
N ASP A 274 14.77 3.74 11.00
CA ASP A 274 15.67 4.48 11.91
C ASP A 274 16.91 3.61 12.20
N LEU A 275 18.00 3.89 11.48
CA LEU A 275 19.27 3.16 11.60
C LEU A 275 19.95 3.38 12.96
N HIS A 276 19.53 4.42 13.70
CA HIS A 276 20.01 4.70 15.06
C HIS A 276 19.10 4.09 16.13
N ASN A 277 18.10 3.29 15.74
CA ASN A 277 17.16 2.65 16.65
C ASN A 277 16.85 1.21 16.23
N ASN A 278 17.91 0.39 16.13
CA ASN A 278 17.83 -1.05 15.81
C ASN A 278 17.13 -1.34 14.48
N ASP A 279 17.32 -0.47 13.48
CA ASP A 279 16.71 -0.57 12.15
C ASP A 279 15.18 -0.73 12.18
N ARG A 280 14.51 -0.13 13.17
CA ARG A 280 13.05 -0.19 13.30
C ARG A 280 12.38 0.73 12.29
N VAL A 281 11.18 0.35 11.85
CA VAL A 281 10.38 1.21 10.96
C VAL A 281 10.17 2.60 11.61
N SER A 282 10.58 3.65 10.90
CA SER A 282 10.44 5.04 11.32
C SER A 282 9.17 5.68 10.76
N ALA A 283 8.81 5.35 9.52
CA ALA A 283 7.68 5.88 8.79
C ALA A 283 7.28 4.95 7.63
N ILE A 284 6.06 5.13 7.12
CA ILE A 284 5.58 4.46 5.90
C ILE A 284 4.96 5.50 4.96
N GLN A 285 5.27 5.39 3.67
CA GLN A 285 4.62 6.08 2.57
C GLN A 285 3.95 5.09 1.64
N LEU A 286 2.74 5.42 1.19
CA LEU A 286 1.97 4.70 0.18
C LEU A 286 1.68 5.68 -0.95
N ILE A 287 2.02 5.34 -2.19
CA ILE A 287 1.65 6.12 -3.38
C ILE A 287 0.96 5.19 -4.37
N ALA A 288 -0.21 5.58 -4.89
CA ALA A 288 -0.88 4.86 -5.96
C ALA A 288 0.03 4.81 -7.20
N LYS A 289 0.07 3.65 -7.87
CA LYS A 289 1.00 3.41 -8.99
C LYS A 289 0.88 4.48 -10.08
N GLU A 290 -0.36 4.78 -10.47
CA GLU A 290 -0.67 5.77 -11.50
C GLU A 290 -0.13 7.16 -11.14
N SER A 291 -0.20 7.56 -9.88
CA SER A 291 0.34 8.84 -9.41
C SER A 291 1.87 8.84 -9.35
N GLU A 292 2.52 7.78 -8.86
CA GLU A 292 3.98 7.67 -8.79
C GLU A 292 4.64 7.74 -10.17
N GLU A 293 3.98 7.16 -11.18
CA GLU A 293 4.45 7.10 -12.57
C GLU A 293 4.25 8.42 -13.33
N THR A 294 3.49 9.38 -12.78
CA THR A 294 3.29 10.71 -13.39
C THR A 294 4.44 11.68 -13.13
N VAL A 295 5.28 11.41 -12.14
CA VAL A 295 6.41 12.27 -11.77
C VAL A 295 7.39 12.36 -12.94
N LYS A 296 7.39 13.51 -13.62
CA LYS A 296 8.42 13.86 -14.61
C LYS A 296 9.60 14.49 -13.91
N GLU A 297 10.78 14.44 -14.52
CA GLU A 297 11.98 15.11 -14.01
C GLU A 297 11.71 16.59 -13.68
N PHE A 298 12.49 17.14 -12.73
CA PHE A 298 12.38 18.42 -11.99
C PHE A 298 12.21 19.74 -12.81
N ASN A 299 11.64 19.71 -14.01
CA ASN A 299 11.59 20.81 -14.97
C ASN A 299 10.54 21.90 -14.68
N TYR A 300 9.68 21.76 -13.66
CA TYR A 300 8.60 22.71 -13.41
C TYR A 300 8.31 22.88 -11.91
N MET A 301 9.20 23.55 -11.18
CA MET A 301 9.01 23.76 -9.75
C MET A 301 8.38 25.14 -9.47
N SER A 302 7.12 25.15 -9.05
CA SER A 302 6.35 26.36 -8.75
C SER A 302 6.72 26.95 -7.38
N SER A 303 6.41 28.23 -7.18
CA SER A 303 6.53 28.86 -5.85
C SER A 303 5.64 28.18 -4.80
N SER A 304 4.50 27.58 -5.21
CA SER A 304 3.63 26.83 -4.30
C SER A 304 4.26 25.53 -3.81
N LEU A 305 4.92 24.78 -4.70
CA LEU A 305 5.63 23.55 -4.36
C LEU A 305 6.85 23.84 -3.47
N LYS A 306 7.56 24.95 -3.72
CA LYS A 306 8.66 25.40 -2.84
C LYS A 306 8.17 25.62 -1.41
N LEU A 307 7.09 26.38 -1.26
CA LEU A 307 6.49 26.66 0.04
C LEU A 307 5.98 25.38 0.71
N ALA A 308 5.38 24.47 -0.06
CA ALA A 308 4.97 23.16 0.44
C ALA A 308 6.16 22.38 1.02
N PHE A 309 7.30 22.32 0.32
CA PHE A 309 8.50 21.64 0.81
C PHE A 309 9.06 22.27 2.09
N GLU A 310 9.08 23.60 2.18
CA GLU A 310 9.50 24.33 3.39
C GLU A 310 8.60 23.98 4.59
N LYS A 311 7.28 23.97 4.39
CA LYS A 311 6.30 23.68 5.45
C LYS A 311 6.27 22.20 5.84
N GLN A 312 6.32 21.29 4.88
CA GLN A 312 6.41 19.86 5.15
C GLN A 312 7.70 19.52 5.89
N SER A 313 8.85 20.07 5.50
CA SER A 313 10.11 19.84 6.21
C SER A 313 10.05 20.34 7.66
N PHE A 314 9.42 21.50 7.92
CA PHE A 314 9.18 21.99 9.28
C PHE A 314 8.26 21.04 10.08
N ASP A 315 7.16 20.60 9.48
CA ASP A 315 6.20 19.72 10.15
C ASP A 315 6.79 18.34 10.43
N LEU A 316 7.60 17.80 9.52
CA LEU A 316 8.30 16.51 9.67
C LEU A 316 9.30 16.54 10.83
N VAL A 317 10.07 17.63 10.96
CA VAL A 317 10.93 17.86 12.14
C VAL A 317 10.11 17.81 13.42
N ASN A 318 8.99 18.54 13.46
CA ASN A 318 8.13 18.58 14.64
C ASN A 318 7.41 17.26 14.91
N ALA A 319 7.06 16.48 13.89
CA ALA A 319 6.49 15.16 14.02
C ALA A 319 7.49 14.17 14.63
N SER A 320 8.75 14.20 14.19
CA SER A 320 9.81 13.40 14.80
C SER A 320 10.10 13.81 16.24
N ARG A 321 10.11 15.11 16.54
CA ARG A 321 10.25 15.62 17.90
C ARG A 321 9.11 15.16 18.81
N ALA A 322 7.86 15.32 18.37
CA ALA A 322 6.69 14.90 19.11
C ALA A 322 6.67 13.39 19.38
N LYS A 323 7.06 12.57 18.38
CA LYS A 323 7.23 11.11 18.54
C LYS A 323 8.24 10.73 19.62
N MET A 324 9.24 11.59 19.85
CA MET A 324 10.26 11.40 20.90
C MET A 324 9.93 12.13 22.21
N GLY A 325 8.71 12.65 22.35
CA GLY A 325 8.28 13.38 23.55
C GLY A 325 8.89 14.78 23.71
N LEU A 326 9.50 15.32 22.66
CA LEU A 326 10.08 16.66 22.66
C LEU A 326 9.05 17.70 22.23
N ALA A 327 9.17 18.91 22.78
CA ALA A 327 8.31 20.03 22.41
C ALA A 327 8.53 20.42 20.92
N PRO A 328 7.45 20.67 20.16
CA PRO A 328 7.55 21.21 18.81
C PRO A 328 8.27 22.56 18.80
N LEU A 329 9.03 22.81 17.75
CA LEU A 329 9.66 24.09 17.46
C LEU A 329 8.65 25.04 16.85
N GLU A 330 8.79 26.33 17.15
CA GLU A 330 7.97 27.38 16.57
C GLU A 330 8.57 27.85 15.24
N TRP A 331 7.73 28.05 14.22
CA TRP A 331 8.18 28.62 12.95
C TRP A 331 8.76 30.03 13.15
N CYS A 332 9.86 30.32 12.47
CA CYS A 332 10.46 31.66 12.45
C CYS A 332 10.69 32.13 11.01
N ALA A 333 9.93 33.13 10.58
CA ALA A 333 10.01 33.67 9.22
C ALA A 333 11.41 34.21 8.88
N SER A 334 12.00 35.02 9.76
CA SER A 334 13.36 35.55 9.55
C SER A 334 14.43 34.45 9.46
N ALA A 335 14.30 33.35 10.24
CA ALA A 335 15.22 32.23 10.13
C ALA A 335 15.02 31.45 8.81
N SER A 336 13.78 31.38 8.33
CA SER A 336 13.44 30.83 7.00
C SER A 336 14.02 31.67 5.88
N ASP A 337 14.00 33.00 6.00
CA ASP A 337 14.60 33.90 5.01
C ASP A 337 16.12 33.66 4.92
N ALA A 338 16.82 33.54 6.05
CA ALA A 338 18.23 33.14 6.08
C ALA A 338 18.47 31.75 5.45
N ALA A 339 17.61 30.78 5.76
CA ALA A 339 17.71 29.42 5.23
C ALA A 339 17.50 29.38 3.71
N TYR A 340 16.52 30.14 3.21
CA TYR A 340 16.23 30.24 1.79
C TYR A 340 17.39 30.89 1.04
N LYS A 341 17.94 32.00 1.58
CA LYS A 341 19.12 32.66 1.01
C LYS A 341 20.31 31.71 0.92
N HIS A 342 20.52 30.86 1.93
CA HIS A 342 21.60 29.86 1.90
C HIS A 342 21.34 28.73 0.90
N SER A 343 20.11 28.22 0.78
CA SER A 343 19.75 27.23 -0.25
C SER A 343 19.91 27.78 -1.66
N LEU A 344 19.53 29.05 -1.87
CA LEU A 344 19.75 29.77 -3.12
C LEU A 344 21.25 29.93 -3.42
N ASP A 345 22.04 30.33 -2.42
CA ASP A 345 23.50 30.51 -2.54
C ASP A 345 24.18 29.19 -2.97
N MET A 346 23.89 28.09 -2.27
CA MET A 346 24.39 26.75 -2.62
C MET A 346 24.03 26.34 -4.05
N ALA A 347 22.78 26.59 -4.47
CA ALA A 347 22.31 26.25 -5.81
C ALA A 347 22.98 27.09 -6.92
N VAL A 348 23.05 28.41 -6.73
CA VAL A 348 23.59 29.36 -7.73
C VAL A 348 25.10 29.21 -7.85
N ASN A 349 25.80 29.07 -6.72
CA ASN A 349 27.26 29.00 -6.69
C ASN A 349 27.80 27.57 -6.73
N SER A 350 26.94 26.57 -6.95
CA SER A 350 27.33 25.17 -7.16
C SER A 350 28.24 24.59 -6.06
N PHE A 351 27.92 24.90 -4.80
CA PHE A 351 28.59 24.32 -3.64
C PHE A 351 27.58 23.68 -2.69
N PHE A 352 28.05 22.85 -1.77
CA PHE A 352 27.23 22.27 -0.72
C PHE A 352 28.03 22.27 0.60
N GLY A 353 27.64 23.14 1.53
CA GLY A 353 28.36 23.34 2.78
C GLY A 353 27.66 24.31 3.74
N HIS A 354 28.02 24.23 5.02
CA HIS A 354 27.46 25.07 6.08
C HIS A 354 27.96 26.53 6.03
N GLU A 355 29.18 26.73 5.54
CA GLU A 355 29.75 28.04 5.25
C GLU A 355 29.61 28.34 3.77
N ASN A 356 29.28 29.59 3.45
CA ASN A 356 29.29 30.01 2.05
C ASN A 356 30.70 30.37 1.57
N LEU A 357 30.83 30.74 0.29
CA LEU A 357 32.11 31.09 -0.34
C LEU A 357 32.80 32.33 0.27
N TYR A 358 32.13 33.05 1.18
CA TYR A 358 32.67 34.17 1.95
C TYR A 358 32.92 33.80 3.42
N ASN A 359 32.96 32.50 3.74
CA ASN A 359 33.11 31.94 5.09
C ASN A 359 32.06 32.45 6.09
N LYS A 360 30.85 32.79 5.62
CA LYS A 360 29.72 33.14 6.50
C LYS A 360 29.03 31.87 6.95
N SER A 361 28.98 31.69 8.26
CA SER A 361 28.32 30.57 8.94
C SER A 361 26.83 30.83 9.17
N VAL A 362 26.08 29.81 9.62
CA VAL A 362 24.68 29.99 10.09
C VAL A 362 24.57 31.09 11.15
N SER A 363 25.60 31.25 11.99
CA SER A 363 25.65 32.28 13.02
C SER A 363 25.61 33.69 12.42
N ASP A 364 26.37 33.92 11.35
CA ASP A 364 26.43 35.19 10.64
C ASP A 364 25.12 35.45 9.89
N ARG A 365 24.59 34.42 9.22
CA ARG A 365 23.33 34.51 8.47
C ARG A 365 22.14 34.84 9.37
N LEU A 366 22.00 34.19 10.53
CA LEU A 366 20.93 34.49 11.49
C LEU A 366 21.06 35.90 12.08
N LYS A 367 22.28 36.35 12.40
CA LYS A 367 22.52 37.73 12.88
C LYS A 367 22.16 38.77 11.83
N ALA A 368 22.43 38.50 10.55
CA ALA A 368 22.07 39.39 9.45
C ALA A 368 20.54 39.58 9.33
N GLU A 369 19.74 38.57 9.72
CA GLU A 369 18.28 38.67 9.82
C GLU A 369 17.80 39.27 11.16
N GLY A 370 18.70 39.80 11.98
CA GLY A 370 18.37 40.41 13.28
C GLY A 370 18.03 39.41 14.39
N ILE A 371 18.39 38.12 14.24
CA ILE A 371 18.05 37.09 15.22
C ILE A 371 19.12 37.00 16.30
N ASN A 372 18.70 37.26 17.54
CA ASN A 372 19.49 37.04 18.75
C ASN A 372 19.18 35.65 19.33
N TYR A 373 20.21 34.86 19.61
CA TYR A 373 20.07 33.49 20.10
C TYR A 373 21.15 33.13 21.12
N ARG A 374 20.86 32.15 21.99
CA ARG A 374 21.83 31.51 22.89
C ARG A 374 22.57 30.36 22.21
N ARG A 375 21.86 29.63 21.35
CA ARG A 375 22.35 28.47 20.59
C ARG A 375 21.71 28.49 19.22
N ALA A 376 22.47 28.14 18.19
CA ALA A 376 21.98 27.94 16.82
C ALA A 376 22.51 26.61 16.27
N GLY A 377 21.83 26.07 15.26
CA GLY A 377 22.19 24.85 14.55
C GLY A 377 21.67 24.88 13.13
N GLU A 378 22.24 24.05 12.26
CA GLU A 378 21.85 23.96 10.86
C GLU A 378 21.87 22.52 10.37
N ASN A 379 20.85 22.15 9.61
CA ASN A 379 20.91 21.00 8.70
C ASN A 379 20.80 21.49 7.26
N ILE A 380 21.54 20.86 6.36
CA ILE A 380 21.43 21.05 4.92
C ILE A 380 21.25 19.69 4.22
N ALA A 381 20.44 19.63 3.19
CA ALA A 381 20.24 18.45 2.36
C ALA A 381 20.06 18.87 0.89
N ALA A 382 20.47 18.05 -0.07
CA ALA A 382 20.32 18.35 -1.48
C ALA A 382 20.12 17.07 -2.31
N GLY A 383 19.43 17.17 -3.44
CA GLY A 383 19.25 16.02 -4.36
C GLY A 383 18.18 15.02 -3.98
N HIS A 384 17.45 15.25 -2.89
CA HIS A 384 16.33 14.38 -2.49
C HIS A 384 15.06 14.69 -3.28
N GLN A 385 14.24 13.67 -3.53
CA GLN A 385 13.01 13.84 -4.31
C GLN A 385 12.04 14.88 -3.71
N ASN A 386 11.87 14.86 -2.39
CA ASN A 386 10.97 15.75 -1.67
C ASN A 386 11.39 15.91 -0.19
N ALA A 387 10.59 16.68 0.55
CA ALA A 387 10.81 16.93 1.98
C ALA A 387 10.80 15.67 2.85
N ILE A 388 10.00 14.64 2.51
CA ILE A 388 9.94 13.36 3.24
C ILE A 388 11.29 12.65 3.13
N TYR A 389 11.78 12.42 1.91
CA TYR A 389 13.07 11.73 1.71
C TYR A 389 14.24 12.51 2.29
N ALA A 390 14.25 13.85 2.18
CA ALA A 390 15.28 14.68 2.80
C ALA A 390 15.27 14.54 4.33
N HIS A 391 14.09 14.55 4.95
CA HIS A 391 13.95 14.44 6.40
C HIS A 391 14.37 13.08 6.95
N GLU A 392 13.93 11.99 6.33
CA GLU A 392 14.30 10.63 6.75
C GLU A 392 15.81 10.38 6.59
N ASN A 393 16.44 10.95 5.56
CA ASN A 393 17.90 10.91 5.41
C ASN A 393 18.62 11.71 6.53
N LEU A 394 18.16 12.93 6.83
CA LEU A 394 18.72 13.74 7.90
C LEU A 394 18.61 13.05 9.27
N LEU A 395 17.51 12.35 9.56
CA LEU A 395 17.34 11.57 10.79
C LEU A 395 18.34 10.40 10.92
N ASN A 396 18.79 9.84 9.80
CA ASN A 396 19.76 8.76 9.73
C ASN A 396 21.22 9.22 9.74
N SER A 397 21.46 10.53 9.82
CA SER A 397 22.79 11.10 10.04
C SER A 397 22.92 11.62 11.47
N GLU A 398 23.89 11.11 12.23
CA GLU A 398 24.02 11.40 13.67
C GLU A 398 24.14 12.91 13.97
N GLY A 399 24.92 13.64 13.18
CA GLY A 399 25.09 15.09 13.33
C GLY A 399 23.78 15.85 13.09
N HIS A 400 23.10 15.53 11.99
CA HIS A 400 21.84 16.18 11.62
C HIS A 400 20.68 15.83 12.58
N ARG A 401 20.65 14.56 13.03
CA ARG A 401 19.70 14.07 14.03
C ARG A 401 19.81 14.85 15.35
N LYS A 402 21.04 15.18 15.79
CA LYS A 402 21.26 16.01 16.98
C LYS A 402 20.65 17.41 16.84
N MET A 403 20.54 17.94 15.62
CA MET A 403 19.85 19.23 15.39
C MET A 403 18.34 19.07 15.49
N ILE A 404 17.76 18.08 14.80
CA ILE A 404 16.32 17.79 14.81
C ILE A 404 15.81 17.58 16.25
N LEU A 405 16.56 16.82 17.05
CA LEU A 405 16.20 16.42 18.42
C LEU A 405 16.81 17.33 19.49
N GLY A 406 17.53 18.38 19.09
CA GLY A 406 18.23 19.25 20.02
C GLY A 406 17.30 20.16 20.83
N GLU A 407 17.86 20.77 21.87
CA GLU A 407 17.18 21.79 22.68
C GLU A 407 17.15 23.14 21.95
N PHE A 408 16.25 23.24 20.99
CA PHE A 408 15.92 24.46 20.28
C PHE A 408 14.47 24.84 20.53
N GLU A 409 14.12 26.08 20.21
CA GLU A 409 12.76 26.63 20.38
C GLU A 409 12.16 27.04 19.04
N LYS A 410 13.01 27.36 18.07
CA LYS A 410 12.63 27.98 16.81
C LYS A 410 13.27 27.24 15.64
N LEU A 411 12.53 27.15 14.54
CA LEU A 411 13.00 26.59 13.29
C LEU A 411 12.56 27.48 12.11
N GLY A 412 13.50 27.81 11.25
CA GLY A 412 13.24 28.33 9.91
C GLY A 412 13.70 27.32 8.87
N VAL A 413 12.87 27.05 7.88
CA VAL A 413 13.22 26.21 6.73
C VAL A 413 13.17 27.03 5.45
N GLY A 414 14.18 26.85 4.60
CA GLY A 414 14.23 27.42 3.27
C GLY A 414 14.54 26.35 2.24
N VAL A 415 13.89 26.43 1.08
CA VAL A 415 14.08 25.50 -0.03
C VAL A 415 14.34 26.26 -1.32
N HIS A 416 15.28 25.79 -2.12
CA HIS A 416 15.54 26.31 -3.45
C HIS A 416 15.63 25.19 -4.48
N PHE A 417 14.98 25.37 -5.63
CA PHE A 417 15.05 24.45 -6.76
C PHE A 417 16.05 24.96 -7.82
N GLY A 418 16.75 24.05 -8.47
CA GLY A 418 17.82 24.33 -9.43
C GLY A 418 19.19 23.88 -8.91
N GLY A 419 20.26 24.32 -9.58
CA GLY A 419 21.64 23.93 -9.27
C GLY A 419 21.96 22.46 -9.59
N PRO A 420 23.22 22.02 -9.40
CA PRO A 420 23.66 20.66 -9.71
C PRO A 420 22.90 19.53 -9.00
N TYR A 421 22.30 19.81 -7.84
CA TYR A 421 21.52 18.84 -7.07
C TYR A 421 20.00 18.96 -7.28
N ASN A 422 19.51 19.81 -8.19
CA ASN A 422 18.09 20.09 -8.49
C ASN A 422 17.24 20.70 -7.34
N VAL A 423 17.53 20.38 -6.08
CA VAL A 423 16.83 20.92 -4.91
C VAL A 423 17.77 20.96 -3.72
N TYR A 424 17.64 22.02 -2.92
CA TYR A 424 18.41 22.29 -1.71
C TYR A 424 17.44 22.64 -0.59
N PHE A 425 17.65 22.01 0.57
CA PHE A 425 16.93 22.25 1.81
C PHE A 425 17.91 22.80 2.84
N THR A 426 17.52 23.84 3.57
CA THR A 426 18.24 24.34 4.74
C THR A 426 17.28 24.48 5.91
N GLN A 427 17.65 23.96 7.08
CA GLN A 427 16.91 24.04 8.33
C GLN A 427 17.76 24.78 9.36
N ASN A 428 17.35 25.97 9.76
CA ASN A 428 18.01 26.81 10.75
C ASN A 428 17.30 26.76 12.09
N TYR A 429 17.98 26.20 13.08
CA TYR A 429 17.51 26.02 14.43
C TYR A 429 18.07 27.10 15.34
N TYR A 430 17.27 27.61 16.28
CA TYR A 430 17.82 28.40 17.38
C TYR A 430 17.00 28.34 18.67
N ALA A 431 17.67 28.64 19.79
CA ALA A 431 17.06 28.88 21.09
C ALA A 431 17.23 30.36 21.43
N LYS A 432 16.17 31.02 21.91
CA LYS A 432 16.22 32.45 22.23
C LYS A 432 17.22 32.71 23.36
N LYS A 433 17.76 33.94 23.37
CA LYS A 433 18.70 34.39 24.39
C LYS A 433 18.01 34.64 25.72
#